data_AF-A0A2H9NWU5-F1
#
_entry.id   AF-A0A2H9NWU5-F1
#
_cell.length_a   1.000
_cell.length_b   1.000
_cell.length_c   1.000
_cell.angle_alpha   90.00
_cell.angle_beta   90.00
_cell.angle_gamma   90.00
#
_symmetry.space_group_name_H-M   'P 1'
#
loop_
_entity.id
_entity.type
_entity.pdbx_description
1 polymer ?
#
loop_
_entity_poly.entity_id
_entity_poly.type
_entity_poly.pdbx_seq_one_letter_code
_entity_poly.pdbx_strand_id
1 'polypeptide(L)'
;MTPEEKPRQREEQAFVLDFLPNGYVFDTRPSHVKTPIIQALGKTSFMLLELVPKKGVFVQPHEAVYIGEGKREKIHHINGRLAPSKL
;
A
#
# COMPACT_ATOMS: atom_id res chain seq x y z
N MET A 1 6.71 19.05 30.96
CA MET A 1 5.78 18.96 29.81
C MET A 1 6.39 18.00 28.82
N THR A 2 6.01 16.73 28.88
CA THR A 2 6.37 15.75 27.86
C THR A 2 5.61 16.10 26.58
N PRO A 3 6.24 16.10 25.40
CA PRO A 3 5.51 16.27 24.16
C PRO A 3 4.55 15.07 24.02
N GLU A 4 3.25 15.34 23.97
CA GLU A 4 2.25 14.38 23.52
C GLU A 4 2.67 13.90 22.13
N GLU A 5 3.22 12.69 22.03
CA GLU A 5 3.32 11.97 20.77
C GLU A 5 1.89 11.76 20.26
N LYS A 6 1.40 12.67 19.43
CA LYS A 6 0.16 12.47 18.69
C LYS A 6 0.27 11.09 18.04
N PRO A 7 -0.63 10.13 18.35
CA PRO A 7 -0.56 8.83 17.72
C PRO A 7 -0.63 9.08 16.21
N ARG A 8 0.38 8.63 15.47
CA ARG A 8 0.37 8.69 14.00
C ARG A 8 -0.95 8.10 13.56
N GLN A 9 -1.83 8.95 13.05
CA GLN A 9 -3.18 8.56 12.66
C GLN A 9 -3.00 7.46 11.60
N ARG A 10 -3.40 6.23 11.96
CA ARG A 10 -3.26 5.11 11.04
C ARG A 10 -4.28 5.30 9.93
N GLU A 11 -3.84 5.11 8.70
CA GLU A 11 -4.74 5.12 7.55
C GLU A 11 -5.61 3.85 7.59
N GLU A 12 -6.92 4.02 7.54
CA GLU A 12 -7.87 2.90 7.54
C GLU A 12 -8.31 2.53 6.12
N GLN A 13 -8.35 3.51 5.23
CA GLN A 13 -8.71 3.35 3.82
C GLN A 13 -7.65 4.02 2.95
N ALA A 14 -7.43 3.46 1.75
CA ALA A 14 -6.56 4.05 0.75
C ALA A 14 -7.16 3.89 -0.65
N PHE A 15 -6.90 4.85 -1.53
CA PHE A 15 -7.22 4.77 -2.96
C PHE A 15 -6.05 4.17 -3.71
N VAL A 16 -6.30 3.17 -4.55
CA VAL A 16 -5.29 2.59 -5.43
C VAL A 16 -4.92 3.61 -6.50
N LEU A 17 -3.63 3.91 -6.62
CA LEU A 17 -3.08 4.75 -7.67
C LEU A 17 -2.62 3.89 -8.84
N ASP A 18 -1.84 2.85 -8.56
CA ASP A 18 -1.32 1.94 -9.56
C ASP A 18 -1.17 0.51 -8.99
N PHE A 19 -1.23 -0.47 -9.88
CA PHE A 19 -1.07 -1.88 -9.54
C PHE A 19 0.00 -2.54 -10.41
N LEU A 20 1.06 -2.99 -9.74
CA LEU A 20 2.18 -3.67 -10.35
C LEU A 20 2.10 -5.17 -10.05
N PRO A 21 1.47 -5.99 -10.91
CA PRO A 21 1.30 -7.43 -10.65
C PRO A 21 2.63 -8.19 -10.56
N ASN A 22 3.68 -7.67 -11.21
CA ASN A 22 5.03 -8.22 -11.19
C ASN A 22 6.00 -7.41 -10.31
N GLY A 23 5.49 -6.48 -9.48
CA GLY A 23 6.33 -5.55 -8.73
C GLY A 23 7.11 -4.58 -9.63
N TYR A 24 8.14 -3.93 -9.07
CA TYR A 24 8.94 -2.94 -9.80
C TYR A 24 9.80 -3.61 -10.89
N VAL A 25 9.84 -3.00 -12.07
CA VAL A 25 10.60 -3.50 -13.24
C VAL A 25 12.11 -3.54 -12.97
N PHE A 26 12.61 -2.59 -12.17
CA PHE A 26 14.00 -2.49 -11.76
C PHE A 26 14.35 -3.35 -10.54
N ASP A 27 13.40 -4.14 -10.04
CA ASP A 27 13.66 -5.07 -8.96
C ASP A 27 14.56 -6.21 -9.48
N THR A 28 15.79 -6.26 -8.96
CA THR A 28 16.81 -7.24 -9.33
C THR A 28 16.52 -8.63 -8.77
N ARG A 29 15.44 -8.80 -7.98
CA ARG A 29 15.02 -10.09 -7.45
C ARG A 29 14.57 -11.03 -8.59
N PRO A 30 14.87 -12.35 -8.49
CA PRO A 30 14.45 -13.33 -9.50
C PRO A 30 12.94 -13.29 -9.74
N SER A 31 12.50 -13.49 -10.98
CA SER A 31 11.08 -13.39 -11.38
C SER A 31 10.13 -14.24 -10.54
N HIS A 32 10.60 -15.36 -9.98
CA HIS A 32 9.82 -16.23 -9.08
C HIS A 32 9.54 -15.63 -7.68
N VAL A 33 10.23 -14.56 -7.32
CA VAL A 33 10.11 -13.86 -6.02
C VAL A 33 9.45 -12.49 -6.19
N LYS A 34 9.08 -12.12 -7.43
CA LYS A 34 8.39 -10.85 -7.70
C LYS A 34 7.04 -10.83 -6.99
N THR A 35 6.97 -10.01 -5.94
CA THR A 35 5.76 -9.79 -5.18
C THR A 35 4.92 -8.72 -5.88
N PRO A 36 3.61 -8.94 -6.06
CA PRO A 36 2.73 -7.89 -6.56
C PRO A 36 2.74 -6.72 -5.57
N ILE A 37 2.72 -5.50 -6.11
CA ILE A 37 2.77 -4.26 -5.33
C ILE A 37 1.62 -3.37 -5.78
N ILE A 38 0.97 -2.73 -4.82
CA ILE A 38 -0.04 -1.71 -5.04
C ILE A 38 0.50 -0.41 -4.48
N GLN A 39 0.48 0.63 -5.30
CA GLN A 39 0.70 1.99 -4.84
C GLN A 39 -0.65 2.59 -4.49
N ALA A 40 -0.78 3.13 -3.27
CA ALA A 40 -2.04 3.65 -2.79
C ALA A 40 -1.87 4.97 -2.04
N LEU A 41 -2.92 5.78 -2.02
CA LEU A 41 -3.01 7.04 -1.31
C LEU A 41 -3.98 6.90 -0.14
N GLY A 42 -3.49 7.10 1.08
CA GLY A 42 -4.31 7.13 2.29
C GLY A 42 -5.45 8.15 2.18
N LYS A 43 -6.63 7.80 2.69
CA LYS A 43 -7.81 8.65 2.57
C LYS A 43 -7.88 9.73 3.64
N THR A 44 -7.23 9.54 4.79
CA THR A 44 -7.32 10.42 5.95
C THR A 44 -6.21 11.47 5.96
N SER A 45 -4.96 11.03 5.82
CA SER A 45 -3.77 11.89 5.86
C SER A 45 -3.06 11.99 4.50
N PHE A 46 -3.67 11.48 3.42
CA PHE A 46 -3.09 11.50 2.07
C PHE A 46 -1.67 10.92 2.02
N MET A 47 -1.39 9.92 2.86
CA MET A 47 -0.08 9.28 2.86
C MET A 47 0.05 8.34 1.68
N LEU A 48 1.13 8.47 0.91
CA LEU A 48 1.50 7.48 -0.09
C LEU A 48 1.99 6.21 0.60
N LEU A 49 1.35 5.10 0.29
CA LEU A 49 1.56 3.80 0.89
C LEU A 49 1.82 2.76 -0.19
N GLU A 50 2.73 1.86 0.13
CA GLU A 50 2.99 0.68 -0.65
C GLU A 50 2.33 -0.51 0.03
N LEU A 51 1.38 -1.13 -0.66
CA LEU A 51 0.57 -2.24 -0.17
C LEU A 51 0.91 -3.51 -0.95
N VAL A 52 0.83 -4.65 -0.28
CA VAL A 52 0.99 -5.97 -0.92
C VAL A 52 -0.39 -6.62 -0.97
N PRO A 53 -0.95 -6.92 -2.15
CA PRO A 53 -2.20 -7.66 -2.26
C PRO A 53 -2.03 -9.11 -1.86
N LYS A 54 -3.16 -9.77 -1.60
CA LYS A 54 -3.19 -11.23 -1.49
C LYS A 54 -2.92 -11.88 -2.85
N LYS A 55 -2.39 -13.10 -2.83
CA LYS A 55 -2.13 -13.89 -4.04
C LYS A 55 -3.41 -14.07 -4.85
N GLY A 56 -3.34 -13.79 -6.16
CA GLY A 56 -4.47 -13.94 -7.08
C GLY A 56 -5.50 -12.82 -7.02
N VAL A 57 -5.29 -11.78 -6.20
CA VAL A 57 -6.18 -10.61 -6.18
C VAL A 57 -5.73 -9.61 -7.23
N PHE A 58 -6.67 -9.16 -8.05
CA PHE A 58 -6.51 -8.02 -8.93
C PHE A 58 -7.20 -6.80 -8.29
N VAL A 59 -6.52 -5.66 -8.33
CA VAL A 59 -7.09 -4.36 -7.94
C VAL A 59 -7.05 -3.42 -9.13
N GLN A 60 -8.04 -2.54 -9.22
CA GLN A 60 -8.07 -1.52 -10.26
C GLN A 60 -7.53 -0.18 -9.72
N PRO A 61 -6.85 0.62 -10.55
CA PRO A 61 -6.63 2.02 -10.26
C PRO A 61 -7.95 2.72 -9.90
N HIS A 62 -7.87 3.70 -8.99
CA HIS A 62 -9.00 4.45 -8.41
C HIS A 62 -9.91 3.66 -7.47
N GLU A 63 -9.65 2.37 -7.24
CA GLU A 63 -10.42 1.59 -6.28
C GLU A 63 -10.08 1.98 -4.83
N ALA A 64 -11.09 2.06 -3.97
CA ALA A 64 -10.88 2.25 -2.53
C ALA A 64 -10.69 0.89 -1.83
N VAL A 65 -9.54 0.72 -1.19
CA VAL A 65 -9.18 -0.49 -0.44
C VAL A 65 -9.10 -0.20 1.06
N TYR A 66 -9.52 -1.18 1.86
CA TYR A 66 -9.40 -1.12 3.31
C TYR A 66 -8.03 -1.66 3.77
N ILE A 67 -7.32 -0.84 4.56
CA ILE A 67 -5.97 -1.11 5.09
C ILE A 67 -5.87 -1.02 6.62
N GLY A 68 -7.00 -0.78 7.30
CA GLY A 68 -7.08 -0.73 8.77
C GLY A 68 -6.75 -2.05 9.47
N GLU A 69 -7.02 -2.11 10.77
CA GLU A 69 -6.71 -3.27 11.63
C GLU A 69 -7.72 -4.42 11.49
N GLY A 70 -8.87 -4.17 10.85
CA GLY A 70 -9.91 -5.16 10.62
C GLY A 70 -9.59 -6.16 9.50
N LYS A 71 -10.63 -6.89 9.07
CA LYS A 71 -10.50 -7.86 7.98
C LYS A 71 -10.22 -7.15 6.64
N ARG A 72 -9.02 -7.37 6.12
CA ARG A 72 -8.61 -6.87 4.79
C ARG A 72 -9.01 -7.90 3.74
N GLU A 73 -9.87 -7.52 2.80
CA GLU A 73 -10.33 -8.41 1.74
C GLU A 73 -9.23 -8.62 0.69
N LYS A 74 -8.68 -7.52 0.16
CA LYS A 74 -7.73 -7.52 -0.98
C LYS A 74 -6.26 -7.38 -0.57
N ILE A 75 -5.99 -6.75 0.57
CA ILE A 75 -4.65 -6.42 1.04
C ILE A 75 -4.14 -7.48 2.01
N HIS A 76 -2.91 -7.92 1.83
CA HIS A 76 -2.21 -8.83 2.74
C HIS A 76 -1.52 -8.04 3.85
N HIS A 77 -0.60 -7.14 3.50
CA HIS A 77 0.06 -6.24 4.43
C HIS A 77 0.48 -4.93 3.77
N ILE A 78 0.86 -3.95 4.60
CA ILE A 78 1.44 -2.68 4.18
C ILE A 78 2.96 -2.89 4.16
N ASN A 79 3.61 -2.68 3.01
CA ASN A 79 5.07 -2.78 2.92
C ASN A 79 5.74 -1.56 3.57
N GLY A 80 5.18 -0.36 3.34
CA GLY A 80 5.69 0.86 3.96
C GLY A 80 5.14 2.13 3.33
N ARG A 81 5.79 3.26 3.63
CA ARG A 81 5.50 4.54 3.00
C ARG A 81 6.19 4.61 1.64
N LEU A 82 5.45 4.99 0.62
CA LEU A 82 5.99 5.24 -0.71
C LEU A 82 6.51 6.68 -0.80
N ALA A 83 7.73 6.85 -1.32
CA ALA A 83 8.28 8.17 -1.59
C ALA A 83 7.59 8.78 -2.83
N PRO A 84 7.26 10.08 -2.84
CA PRO A 84 6.64 10.73 -4.00
C PRO A 84 7.47 10.59 -5.29
N SER A 85 8.79 10.44 -5.17
CA SER A 85 9.71 10.25 -6.30
C SER A 85 9.64 8.87 -6.96
N LYS A 86 8.82 7.94 -6.44
CA LYS A 86 8.58 6.60 -6.99
C LYS A 86 7.24 6.45 -7.71
N LEU A 87 6.46 7.53 -7.79
CA LEU A 87 5.36 7.68 -8.73
C LEU A 87 5.93 8.11 -10.08
#